data_AF-A0A7Z9GQF1-F1
#
_entry.id   AF-A0A7Z9GQF1-F1
#
_cell.length_a   1.000
_cell.length_b   1.000
_cell.length_c   1.000
_cell.angle_alpha   90.00
_cell.angle_beta   90.00
_cell.angle_gamma   90.00
#
_symmetry.space_group_name_H-M   'P 1'
#
loop_
_entity.id
_entity.type
_entity.pdbx_description
1 polymer ?
#
loop_
_entity_poly.entity_id
_entity_poly.type
_entity_poly.pdbx_seq_one_letter_code
_entity_poly.pdbx_strand_id
1 'polypeptide(L)'
;MANQVPVSLHRGRAPVKIAHNRYGDAFTQEVVPWVNVLEVRKKSEKPLAVLFEHPAHPMIAMTHPGVSADYPGYAVRRVNAALGENVITMFAQGCSGNINADHVAGGHAHAEAVGNELGEAVLVALKSTTPIRAKAISLRTKTIMLNLHLPDRTALGENDGTHCCGRRRTARARGGPMMTLHAPPCWL
;
A
#
# COMPACT_ATOMS: atom_id res chain seq x y z
N MET A 1 14.88 18.82 18.36
CA MET A 1 14.28 20.03 17.75
C MET A 1 15.08 20.63 16.59
N ALA A 2 16.22 20.07 16.18
CA ALA A 2 17.18 20.76 15.30
C ALA A 2 16.69 21.19 13.90
N ASN A 3 15.63 20.58 13.35
CA ASN A 3 15.21 20.79 11.95
C ASN A 3 13.76 21.34 11.79
N GLN A 4 13.20 21.97 12.83
CA GLN A 4 11.86 22.56 12.73
C GLN A 4 11.91 23.90 11.97
N VAL A 5 11.05 24.05 10.97
CA VAL A 5 10.89 25.29 10.21
C VAL A 5 9.41 25.68 10.12
N PRO A 6 9.08 26.98 10.04
CA PRO A 6 7.70 27.41 9.82
C PRO A 6 7.18 26.94 8.46
N VAL A 7 5.98 26.36 8.45
CA VAL A 7 5.35 25.80 7.25
C VAL A 7 3.86 26.11 7.21
N SER A 8 3.27 26.00 6.02
CA SER A 8 1.82 25.91 5.83
C SER A 8 1.44 24.50 5.38
N LEU A 9 0.23 24.05 5.76
CA LEU A 9 -0.31 22.75 5.37
C LEU A 9 -1.40 22.95 4.34
N HIS A 10 -1.40 22.13 3.29
CA HIS A 10 -2.39 22.14 2.24
C HIS A 10 -2.89 20.73 1.97
N ARG A 11 -4.17 20.58 1.63
CA ARG A 11 -4.78 19.29 1.29
C ARG A 11 -5.25 19.26 -0.14
N GLY A 12 -5.10 18.13 -0.81
CA GLY A 12 -5.55 17.90 -2.17
C GLY A 12 -6.13 16.50 -2.35
N ARG A 13 -6.88 16.32 -3.45
CA ARG A 13 -7.32 15.02 -3.94
C ARG A 13 -7.22 15.02 -5.46
N ALA A 14 -6.95 13.85 -6.02
CA ALA A 14 -7.08 13.59 -7.45
C ALA A 14 -7.65 12.20 -7.68
N PRO A 15 -8.43 12.00 -8.76
CA PRO A 15 -8.93 10.69 -9.13
C PRO A 15 -7.78 9.71 -9.42
N VAL A 16 -7.88 8.51 -8.88
CA VAL A 16 -7.03 7.36 -9.20
C VAL A 16 -7.67 6.10 -8.62
N LYS A 17 -7.55 4.99 -9.33
CA LYS A 17 -8.00 3.68 -8.88
C LYS A 17 -7.03 2.64 -9.40
N ILE A 18 -6.15 2.17 -8.52
CA ILE A 18 -5.11 1.17 -8.82
C ILE A 18 -5.39 -0.19 -8.16
N ALA A 19 -6.65 -0.44 -7.82
CA ALA A 19 -7.02 -1.53 -6.93
C ALA A 19 -8.46 -2.01 -7.11
N HIS A 20 -8.70 -3.22 -6.62
CA HIS A 20 -10.00 -3.90 -6.63
C HIS A 20 -10.23 -4.67 -5.31
N ASN A 21 -11.50 -4.97 -5.01
CA ASN A 21 -11.84 -5.84 -3.89
C ASN A 21 -11.52 -7.30 -4.26
N ARG A 22 -10.73 -7.98 -3.43
CA ARG A 22 -10.26 -9.35 -3.68
C ARG A 22 -11.30 -10.44 -3.46
N TYR A 23 -12.43 -10.11 -2.84
CA TYR A 23 -13.48 -11.09 -2.53
C TYR A 23 -14.61 -11.12 -3.56
N GLY A 24 -14.52 -10.34 -4.64
CA GLY A 24 -15.54 -10.30 -5.69
C GLY A 24 -16.93 -9.98 -5.15
N ASP A 25 -17.98 -10.41 -5.85
CA ASP A 25 -19.38 -10.00 -5.62
C ASP A 25 -19.95 -10.36 -4.23
N ALA A 26 -19.25 -11.19 -3.45
CA ALA A 26 -19.61 -11.45 -2.06
C ALA A 26 -19.49 -10.21 -1.17
N PHE A 27 -18.79 -9.17 -1.62
CA PHE A 27 -18.59 -7.90 -0.91
C PHE A 27 -18.77 -6.70 -1.85
N THR A 28 -18.90 -5.51 -1.27
CA THR A 28 -18.91 -4.25 -2.05
C THR A 28 -17.69 -4.16 -2.96
N GLN A 29 -17.90 -3.80 -4.22
CA GLN A 29 -16.82 -3.54 -5.18
C GLN A 29 -16.29 -2.11 -5.11
N GLU A 30 -16.76 -1.34 -4.13
CA GLU A 30 -16.32 0.03 -3.91
C GLU A 30 -14.86 0.04 -3.47
N VAL A 31 -14.09 0.86 -4.17
CA VAL A 31 -12.72 1.23 -3.87
C VAL A 31 -12.69 2.74 -3.84
N VAL A 32 -11.93 3.33 -2.90
CA VAL A 32 -11.78 4.78 -2.84
C VAL A 32 -11.22 5.27 -4.18
N PRO A 33 -11.96 6.08 -4.96
CA PRO A 33 -11.59 6.39 -6.35
C PRO A 33 -10.68 7.63 -6.46
N TRP A 34 -9.91 7.92 -5.41
CA TRP A 34 -8.98 9.05 -5.36
C TRP A 34 -7.81 8.79 -4.42
N VAL A 35 -6.75 9.58 -4.57
CA VAL A 35 -5.65 9.72 -3.61
C VAL A 35 -5.90 10.94 -2.73
N ASN A 36 -5.61 10.82 -1.43
CA ASN A 36 -5.55 11.97 -0.53
C ASN A 36 -4.11 12.48 -0.46
N VAL A 37 -3.91 13.80 -0.50
CA VAL A 37 -2.58 14.41 -0.39
C VAL A 37 -2.58 15.49 0.69
N LEU A 38 -1.56 15.47 1.53
CA LEU A 38 -1.17 16.53 2.46
C LEU A 38 0.19 17.07 2.00
N GLU A 39 0.20 18.31 1.56
CA GLU A 39 1.39 19.04 1.17
C GLU A 39 1.84 19.97 2.30
N VAL A 40 3.13 19.95 2.60
CA VAL A 40 3.77 20.85 3.56
C VAL A 40 4.63 21.85 2.78
N ARG A 41 4.28 23.13 2.82
CA ARG A 41 5.01 24.19 2.10
C ARG A 41 5.85 25.03 3.03
N LYS A 42 7.08 25.34 2.61
CA LYS A 42 7.92 26.37 3.23
C LYS A 42 7.32 27.75 2.98
N LYS A 43 7.77 28.76 3.73
CA LYS A 43 7.44 30.18 3.47
C LYS A 43 7.77 30.63 2.04
N SER A 44 8.71 29.95 1.36
CA SER A 44 9.06 30.21 -0.03
C SER A 44 8.06 29.59 -1.03
N GLU A 45 6.91 29.08 -0.58
CA GLU A 45 5.91 28.32 -1.35
C GLU A 45 6.43 27.03 -2.00
N LYS A 46 7.66 26.62 -1.72
CA LYS A 46 8.23 25.35 -2.20
C LYS A 46 7.81 24.19 -1.29
N PRO A 47 7.50 23.00 -1.85
CA PRO A 47 7.20 21.82 -1.04
C PRO A 47 8.42 21.45 -0.18
N LEU A 48 8.15 21.11 1.08
CA LEU A 48 9.07 20.49 2.02
C LEU A 48 8.81 18.99 2.12
N ALA A 49 7.53 18.63 2.21
CA ALA A 49 7.10 17.26 2.36
C ALA A 49 5.74 17.05 1.69
N VAL A 50 5.51 15.83 1.23
CA VAL A 50 4.24 15.36 0.67
C VAL A 50 3.91 14.03 1.34
N LEU A 51 2.79 13.98 2.02
CA LEU A 51 2.19 12.73 2.51
C LEU A 51 0.99 12.42 1.64
N PHE A 52 0.93 11.22 1.08
CA PHE A 52 -0.22 10.77 0.30
C PHE A 52 -0.73 9.43 0.78
N GLU A 53 -2.03 9.21 0.63
CA GLU A 53 -2.71 8.01 1.10
C GLU A 53 -3.69 7.50 0.04
N HIS A 54 -3.66 6.19 -0.16
CA HIS A 54 -4.61 5.46 -1.00
C HIS A 54 -4.71 4.00 -0.51
N PRO A 55 -5.91 3.41 -0.46
CA PRO A 55 -6.08 2.03 0.01
C PRO A 55 -5.76 1.01 -1.09
N ALA A 56 -4.64 0.31 -0.97
CA ALA A 56 -4.34 -0.89 -1.76
C ALA A 56 -3.24 -1.71 -1.09
N HIS A 57 -3.35 -3.05 -1.01
CA HIS A 57 -2.26 -3.85 -0.44
C HIS A 57 -1.00 -3.84 -1.34
N PRO A 58 0.21 -3.55 -0.80
CA PRO A 58 1.48 -3.61 -1.54
C PRO A 58 1.90 -5.06 -1.76
N MET A 59 1.34 -5.66 -2.79
CA MET A 59 1.40 -7.09 -3.07
C MET A 59 1.75 -7.40 -4.53
N ILE A 60 2.21 -6.40 -5.31
CA ILE A 60 2.51 -6.58 -6.73
C ILE A 60 3.84 -7.29 -6.92
N ALA A 61 4.86 -6.95 -6.14
CA ALA A 61 6.19 -7.53 -6.22
C ALA A 61 6.44 -8.66 -5.20
N MET A 62 5.41 -9.16 -4.50
CA MET A 62 5.54 -10.07 -3.35
C MET A 62 6.35 -11.35 -3.62
N THR A 63 6.34 -11.84 -4.86
CA THR A 63 6.98 -13.11 -5.26
C THR A 63 8.40 -12.93 -5.79
N HIS A 64 8.87 -11.68 -5.92
CA HIS A 64 10.19 -11.37 -6.45
C HIS A 64 11.25 -11.39 -5.35
N PRO A 65 12.47 -11.85 -5.66
CA PRO A 65 13.56 -11.88 -4.69
C PRO A 65 14.03 -10.46 -4.33
N GLY A 66 14.39 -10.26 -3.07
CA GLY A 66 14.97 -9.01 -2.56
C GLY A 66 13.99 -8.19 -1.72
N VAL A 67 14.52 -7.11 -1.11
CA VAL A 67 13.72 -6.17 -0.33
C VAL A 67 13.16 -5.11 -1.26
N SER A 68 11.84 -4.96 -1.27
CA SER A 68 11.13 -4.02 -2.13
C SER A 68 10.13 -3.21 -1.32
N ALA A 69 10.00 -1.93 -1.65
CA ALA A 69 8.93 -1.07 -1.15
C ALA A 69 7.65 -1.14 -2.02
N ASP A 70 7.60 -2.05 -2.99
CA ASP A 70 6.49 -2.29 -3.93
C ASP A 70 6.04 -0.98 -4.64
N TYR A 71 4.82 -0.93 -5.18
CA TYR A 71 4.25 0.23 -5.86
C TYR A 71 4.32 1.52 -5.01
N PRO A 72 4.18 1.52 -3.66
CA PRO A 72 4.37 2.75 -2.88
C PRO A 72 5.76 3.36 -3.06
N GLY A 73 6.80 2.52 -3.11
CA GLY A 73 8.17 2.98 -3.35
C GLY A 73 8.36 3.59 -4.73
N TYR A 74 7.74 3.00 -5.77
CA TYR A 74 7.74 3.58 -7.12
C TYR A 74 6.97 4.90 -7.17
N ALA A 75 5.82 5.01 -6.49
CA ALA A 75 5.05 6.25 -6.39
C ALA A 75 5.85 7.38 -5.72
N VAL A 76 6.54 7.08 -4.61
CA VAL A 76 7.46 8.02 -3.95
C VAL A 76 8.54 8.50 -4.91
N ARG A 77 9.20 7.59 -5.62
CA ARG A 77 10.22 7.94 -6.63
C ARG A 77 9.65 8.83 -7.73
N ARG A 78 8.44 8.52 -8.23
CA ARG A 78 7.79 9.32 -9.27
C ARG A 78 7.54 10.75 -8.83
N VAL A 79 7.05 10.94 -7.61
CA VAL A 79 6.80 12.27 -7.03
C VAL A 79 8.12 13.02 -6.81
N ASN A 80 9.15 12.36 -6.25
CA ASN A 80 10.48 12.96 -6.08
C ASN A 80 11.13 13.37 -7.40
N ALA A 81 10.97 12.57 -8.46
CA ALA A 81 11.49 12.92 -9.78
C ALA A 81 10.90 14.24 -10.32
N ALA A 82 9.67 14.59 -9.94
CA ALA A 82 9.04 15.85 -10.33
C ALA A 82 9.33 17.02 -9.37
N LEU A 83 9.41 16.76 -8.07
CA LEU A 83 9.52 17.82 -7.05
C LEU A 83 10.96 18.06 -6.55
N GLY A 84 11.86 17.12 -6.85
CA GLY A 84 13.24 17.08 -6.39
C GLY A 84 13.46 16.18 -5.16
N GLU A 85 14.62 15.54 -5.10
CA GLU A 85 15.00 14.57 -4.04
C GLU A 85 15.09 15.17 -2.63
N ASN A 86 15.10 16.49 -2.52
CA ASN A 86 15.09 17.19 -1.22
C ASN A 86 13.69 17.28 -0.59
N VAL A 87 12.64 16.82 -1.29
CA VAL A 87 11.27 16.78 -0.78
C VAL A 87 11.04 15.46 -0.06
N ILE A 88 10.54 15.54 1.18
CA ILE A 88 10.23 14.34 1.97
C ILE A 88 8.88 13.79 1.51
N THR A 89 8.92 12.75 0.68
CA THR A 89 7.71 12.13 0.13
C THR A 89 7.41 10.82 0.85
N MET A 90 6.18 10.66 1.33
CA MET A 90 5.75 9.53 2.14
C MET A 90 4.40 8.99 1.66
N PHE A 91 4.29 7.66 1.62
CA PHE A 91 3.02 6.97 1.46
C PHE A 91 2.48 6.53 2.82
N ALA A 92 1.20 6.75 3.06
CA ALA A 92 0.44 6.13 4.14
C ALA A 92 -0.59 5.15 3.57
N GLN A 93 -0.72 4.01 4.23
CA GLN A 93 -1.67 2.99 3.82
C GLN A 93 -3.10 3.37 4.24
N GLY A 94 -4.03 3.28 3.30
CA GLY A 94 -5.46 3.39 3.55
C GLY A 94 -6.09 2.10 4.08
N CYS A 95 -7.40 2.15 4.34
CA CYS A 95 -8.17 0.97 4.74
C CYS A 95 -8.23 -0.06 3.61
N SER A 96 -7.28 -1.00 3.60
CA SER A 96 -7.06 -1.92 2.49
C SER A 96 -7.37 -3.38 2.81
N GLY A 97 -7.94 -3.71 3.97
CA GLY A 97 -8.14 -5.09 4.46
C GLY A 97 -8.72 -6.11 3.45
N ASN A 98 -9.56 -5.65 2.53
CA ASN A 98 -10.18 -6.43 1.44
C ASN A 98 -9.76 -5.96 0.03
N ILE A 99 -8.82 -5.02 -0.07
CA ILE A 99 -8.44 -4.32 -1.29
C ILE A 99 -7.02 -4.74 -1.70
N ASN A 100 -6.89 -5.34 -2.88
CA ASN A 100 -5.62 -5.64 -3.51
C ASN A 100 -5.30 -4.59 -4.56
N ALA A 101 -4.03 -4.19 -4.66
CA ALA A 101 -3.55 -3.48 -5.84
C ALA A 101 -3.70 -4.37 -7.08
N ASP A 102 -3.87 -3.74 -8.24
CA ASP A 102 -3.91 -4.46 -9.51
C ASP A 102 -2.59 -5.20 -9.76
N HIS A 103 -2.62 -6.32 -10.48
CA HIS A 103 -1.44 -7.13 -10.80
C HIS A 103 -0.72 -7.76 -9.59
N VAL A 104 -1.45 -8.27 -8.59
CA VAL A 104 -0.90 -9.08 -7.48
C VAL A 104 0.12 -10.12 -8.01
N ALA A 105 1.32 -10.15 -7.41
CA ALA A 105 2.45 -10.99 -7.83
C ALA A 105 2.88 -10.82 -9.32
N GLY A 106 2.57 -9.69 -9.94
CA GLY A 106 2.94 -9.33 -11.32
C GLY A 106 4.37 -8.80 -11.47
N GLY A 107 5.07 -8.55 -10.36
CA GLY A 107 6.48 -8.19 -10.35
C GLY A 107 6.80 -6.71 -10.48
N HIS A 108 8.11 -6.42 -10.48
CA HIS A 108 8.62 -5.04 -10.39
C HIS A 108 8.12 -4.11 -11.51
N ALA A 109 8.00 -4.60 -12.74
CA ALA A 109 7.51 -3.77 -13.86
C ALA A 109 6.06 -3.33 -13.66
N HIS A 110 5.19 -4.21 -13.16
CA HIS A 110 3.81 -3.85 -12.81
C HIS A 110 3.76 -2.94 -11.59
N ALA A 111 4.60 -3.19 -10.58
CA ALA A 111 4.69 -2.35 -9.39
C ALA A 111 5.12 -0.92 -9.75
N GLU A 112 6.03 -0.80 -10.72
CA GLU A 112 6.46 0.47 -11.28
C GLU A 112 5.34 1.17 -12.04
N ALA A 113 4.65 0.47 -12.93
CA ALA A 113 3.54 1.06 -13.69
C ALA A 113 2.44 1.59 -12.75
N VAL A 114 1.99 0.76 -11.79
CA VAL A 114 0.97 1.14 -10.81
C VAL A 114 1.46 2.26 -9.89
N GLY A 115 2.71 2.18 -9.44
CA GLY A 115 3.31 3.22 -8.60
C GLY A 115 3.41 4.56 -9.34
N ASN A 116 3.79 4.53 -10.62
CA ASN A 116 3.85 5.72 -11.46
C ASN A 116 2.46 6.34 -11.66
N GLU A 117 1.43 5.52 -11.91
CA GLU A 117 0.04 6.00 -12.01
C GLU A 117 -0.40 6.73 -10.72
N LEU A 118 -0.16 6.12 -9.55
CA LEU A 118 -0.45 6.74 -8.27
C LEU A 118 0.36 8.03 -8.06
N GLY A 119 1.66 8.01 -8.42
CA GLY A 119 2.53 9.18 -8.34
C GLY A 119 2.07 10.34 -9.22
N GLU A 120 1.61 10.07 -10.44
CA GLU A 120 1.00 11.09 -11.31
C GLU A 120 -0.25 11.68 -10.68
N ALA A 121 -1.13 10.85 -10.11
CA ALA A 121 -2.32 11.33 -9.43
C ALA A 121 -1.98 12.24 -8.24
N VAL A 122 -0.92 11.92 -7.48
CA VAL A 122 -0.40 12.81 -6.43
C VAL A 122 0.04 14.16 -7.03
N LEU A 123 0.80 14.16 -8.13
CA LEU A 123 1.23 15.39 -8.80
C LEU A 123 0.06 16.21 -9.35
N VAL A 124 -1.01 15.55 -9.83
CA VAL A 124 -2.26 16.21 -10.22
C VAL A 124 -2.92 16.86 -9.01
N ALA A 125 -3.04 16.15 -7.89
CA ALA A 125 -3.64 16.68 -6.66
C ALA A 125 -2.88 17.91 -6.12
N LEU A 126 -1.55 17.94 -6.28
CA LEU A 126 -0.69 19.04 -5.85
C LEU A 126 -0.92 20.34 -6.63
N LYS A 127 -1.47 20.29 -7.84
CA LYS A 127 -1.76 21.50 -8.65
C LYS A 127 -2.89 22.36 -8.10
N SER A 128 -3.78 21.78 -7.29
CA SER A 128 -5.02 22.42 -6.83
C SER A 128 -5.30 22.17 -5.36
N THR A 129 -4.26 22.15 -4.52
CA THR A 129 -4.42 22.00 -3.07
C THR A 129 -5.09 23.21 -2.43
N THR A 130 -5.74 22.97 -1.30
CA THR A 130 -6.40 24.00 -0.48
C THR A 130 -5.69 24.14 0.88
N PRO A 131 -5.48 25.36 1.39
CA PRO A 131 -4.80 25.56 2.66
C PRO A 131 -5.65 25.05 3.83
N ILE A 132 -5.02 24.35 4.76
CA ILE A 132 -5.63 23.92 6.02
C ILE A 132 -5.47 25.06 7.03
N ARG A 133 -6.59 25.72 7.36
CA ARG A 133 -6.62 26.79 8.38
C ARG A 133 -7.00 26.19 9.74
N ALA A 134 -6.01 26.06 10.62
CA ALA A 134 -6.21 25.57 11.98
C ALA A 134 -5.40 26.41 12.97
N LYS A 135 -5.92 26.59 14.19
CA LYS A 135 -5.23 27.30 15.29
C LYS A 135 -4.45 26.35 16.21
N ALA A 136 -4.83 25.08 16.26
CA ALA A 136 -4.22 24.07 17.10
C ALA A 136 -4.32 22.69 16.45
N ILE A 137 -3.37 21.82 16.79
CA ILE A 137 -3.43 20.38 16.50
C ILE A 137 -3.74 19.69 17.83
N SER A 138 -4.75 18.82 17.86
CA SER A 138 -5.08 18.02 19.03
C SER A 138 -4.85 16.55 18.74
N LEU A 139 -4.30 15.84 19.74
CA LEU A 139 -4.11 14.40 19.71
C LEU A 139 -4.96 13.78 20.82
N ARG A 140 -5.57 12.63 20.54
CA ARG A 140 -6.25 11.77 21.51
C ARG A 140 -5.78 10.35 21.30
N THR A 141 -5.48 9.67 22.38
CA THR A 141 -5.01 8.29 22.37
C THR A 141 -5.73 7.53 23.48
N LYS A 142 -6.18 6.32 23.18
CA LYS A 142 -6.81 5.42 24.14
C LYS A 142 -6.31 4.01 23.89
N THR A 143 -5.85 3.36 24.94
CA THR A 143 -5.50 1.93 24.90
C THR A 143 -6.74 1.12 25.28
N ILE A 144 -7.07 0.11 24.48
CA ILE A 144 -8.20 -0.81 24.72
C ILE A 144 -7.63 -2.22 24.70
N MET A 145 -7.88 -2.98 25.76
CA MET A 145 -7.56 -4.40 25.81
C MET A 145 -8.64 -5.18 25.06
N LEU A 146 -8.24 -5.93 24.03
CA LEU A 146 -9.13 -6.83 23.31
C LEU A 146 -9.02 -8.23 23.89
N ASN A 147 -10.13 -8.96 23.91
CA ASN A 147 -10.13 -10.36 24.31
C ASN A 147 -9.38 -11.19 23.27
N LEU A 148 -8.34 -11.89 23.72
CA LEU A 148 -7.62 -12.85 22.90
C LEU A 148 -8.46 -14.14 22.82
N HIS A 149 -9.15 -14.31 21.70
CA HIS A 149 -9.77 -15.59 21.37
C HIS A 149 -8.74 -16.42 20.59
N LEU A 150 -7.96 -17.22 21.31
CA LEU A 150 -7.12 -18.21 20.65
C LEU A 150 -8.04 -19.25 20.00
N PRO A 151 -7.86 -19.58 18.72
CA PRO A 151 -8.54 -20.73 18.14
C PRO A 151 -8.15 -21.97 18.97
N ASP A 152 -9.14 -22.82 19.28
CA ASP A 152 -8.83 -24.09 19.91
C ASP A 152 -7.95 -24.94 18.97
N ARG A 153 -7.16 -25.85 19.54
CA ARG A 153 -6.23 -26.69 18.75
C ARG A 153 -6.97 -27.52 17.69
N THR A 154 -8.24 -27.82 17.92
CA THR A 154 -9.12 -28.54 16.99
C THR A 154 -9.55 -27.69 15.78
N ALA A 155 -9.74 -26.38 15.94
CA ALA A 155 -10.07 -25.40 14.91
C ALA A 155 -8.85 -24.99 14.08
N LEU A 156 -7.64 -25.14 14.65
CA LEU A 156 -6.39 -25.04 13.90
C LEU A 156 -6.12 -26.26 13.01
N GLY A 157 -6.88 -27.34 13.19
CA GLY A 157 -6.77 -28.58 12.43
C GLY A 157 -5.40 -29.26 12.57
N GLU A 158 -5.35 -30.38 13.28
CA GLU A 158 -4.49 -31.48 12.84
C GLU A 158 -5.03 -31.95 11.47
N ASN A 159 -4.63 -31.27 10.41
CA ASN A 159 -4.88 -31.66 9.03
C ASN A 159 -3.63 -31.35 8.20
N ASP A 160 -2.68 -32.28 8.24
CA ASP A 160 -1.87 -32.75 7.11
C ASP A 160 -1.53 -31.71 6.01
N GLY A 161 -0.94 -30.58 6.37
CA GLY A 161 -0.17 -29.70 5.47
C GLY A 161 -0.82 -29.28 4.14
N THR A 162 -2.14 -29.32 3.98
CA THR A 162 -2.77 -29.20 2.65
C THR A 162 -3.70 -28.02 2.45
N HIS A 163 -4.24 -27.37 3.48
CA HIS A 163 -5.20 -26.27 3.28
C HIS A 163 -4.87 -25.05 4.15
N CYS A 164 -4.22 -24.03 3.56
CA CYS A 164 -4.72 -22.65 3.66
C CYS A 164 -4.04 -21.61 2.74
N CYS A 165 -2.93 -21.90 2.04
CA CYS A 165 -2.26 -20.86 1.24
C CYS A 165 -1.62 -21.29 -0.09
N GLY A 166 -1.80 -22.54 -0.54
CA GLY A 166 -1.25 -22.99 -1.81
C GLY A 166 -2.25 -23.81 -2.60
N ARG A 167 -2.82 -23.26 -3.68
CA ARG A 167 -3.24 -24.13 -4.79
C ARG A 167 -1.96 -24.78 -5.30
N ARG A 168 -1.68 -26.03 -4.88
CA ARG A 168 -0.66 -26.87 -5.53
C ARG A 168 -1.09 -27.05 -6.98
N ARG A 169 -0.55 -26.24 -7.90
CA ARG A 169 -0.62 -26.58 -9.33
C ARG A 169 0.37 -27.71 -9.55
N THR A 170 -0.10 -28.95 -9.53
CA THR A 170 0.68 -30.08 -10.01
C THR A 170 0.81 -29.96 -11.52
N ALA A 171 1.96 -29.51 -12.02
CA ALA A 171 2.32 -29.68 -13.42
C ALA A 171 2.87 -31.11 -13.58
N ARG A 172 2.17 -31.95 -14.37
CA ARG A 172 2.58 -33.32 -14.66
C ARG A 172 3.52 -33.29 -15.88
N ALA A 173 4.82 -33.39 -15.67
CA ALA A 173 5.74 -33.75 -16.76
C ALA A 173 5.47 -35.21 -17.14
N ARG A 174 5.29 -35.48 -18.44
CA ARG A 174 5.04 -36.85 -18.93
C ARG A 174 6.29 -37.70 -18.67
N GLY A 175 6.14 -38.78 -17.91
CA GLY A 175 7.07 -39.91 -17.90
C GLY A 175 8.18 -39.94 -16.83
N GLY A 176 8.16 -39.07 -15.81
CA GLY A 176 9.13 -39.11 -14.69
C GLY A 176 8.48 -39.40 -13.32
N PRO A 177 9.25 -39.87 -12.31
CA PRO A 177 8.73 -40.15 -10.98
C PRO A 177 8.27 -38.88 -10.26
N MET A 178 7.29 -39.03 -9.38
CA MET A 178 6.64 -37.93 -8.65
C MET A 178 7.62 -37.28 -7.67
N MET A 179 8.07 -36.05 -7.97
CA MET A 179 8.83 -35.23 -7.02
C MET A 179 7.90 -34.31 -6.23
N THR A 180 7.84 -34.52 -4.91
CA THR A 180 7.19 -33.63 -3.95
C THR A 180 8.16 -32.50 -3.56
N LEU A 181 8.06 -31.35 -4.21
CA LEU A 181 8.72 -30.12 -3.76
C LEU A 181 7.97 -29.56 -2.53
N HIS A 182 8.62 -29.51 -1.38
CA HIS A 182 8.14 -28.77 -0.21
C HIS A 182 8.36 -27.28 -0.45
N ALA A 183 7.28 -26.50 -0.55
CA ALA A 183 7.36 -25.05 -0.46
C ALA A 183 7.55 -24.65 1.01
N PRO A 184 8.44 -23.69 1.33
CA PRO A 184 8.56 -23.18 2.69
C PRO A 184 7.26 -22.48 3.12
N PRO A 185 6.94 -22.47 4.44
CA PRO A 185 5.72 -21.85 4.94
C PRO A 185 5.72 -20.34 4.65
N CYS A 186 4.63 -19.85 4.05
CA CYS A 186 4.35 -18.43 3.93
C CYS A 186 4.08 -17.88 5.34
N TRP A 187 4.95 -17.01 5.83
CA TRP A 187 4.73 -16.27 7.07
C TRP A 187 3.81 -15.07 6.78
N LEU A 188 2.79 -14.91 7.64
CA LEU A 188 1.92 -13.73 7.75
C LEU A 188 2.70 -12.51 8.24
#